data_AF-X0A367-F1
#
_entry.id   AF-X0A367-F1
#
_cell.length_a   1.000
_cell.length_b   1.000
_cell.length_c   1.000
_cell.angle_alpha   90.00
_cell.angle_beta   90.00
_cell.angle_gamma   90.00
#
_symmetry.space_group_name_H-M   'P 1'
#
loop_
_entity.id
_entity.type
_entity.pdbx_description
1 polymer ?
#
loop_
_entity_poly.entity_id
_entity_poly.type
_entity_poly.pdbx_seq_one_letter_code
_entity_poly.pdbx_strand_id
1 'polypeptide(L)'
;MRPVSEILDQVGSHKVGLVVPPTIELSKNFIPTLSLAFEILNNDESKVLNHIWQEFLPESIRRGSFQLQPPPVIVGKGHGDIQQGLDKLRSGVSGQKFIVHV
;
A
#
# COMPACT_ATOMS: atom_id res chain seq x y z
N MET A 1 -15.27 8.30 -9.65
CA MET A 1 -16.42 7.75 -8.87
C MET A 1 -17.66 7.48 -9.71
N ARG A 2 -17.95 8.23 -10.78
CA ARG A 2 -19.10 7.96 -11.67
C ARG A 2 -19.23 6.49 -12.15
N PRO A 3 -18.17 5.80 -12.63
CA PRO A 3 -18.30 4.39 -13.03
C PRO A 3 -18.67 3.46 -11.86
N VAL A 4 -18.17 3.75 -10.65
CA VAL A 4 -18.50 2.97 -9.46
C VAL A 4 -19.96 3.21 -9.06
N SER A 5 -20.44 4.46 -9.14
CA SER A 5 -21.85 4.78 -8.90
C SER A 5 -22.77 4.04 -9.88
N GLU A 6 -22.44 4.00 -11.17
CA GLU A 6 -23.23 3.28 -12.19
C GLU A 6 -23.31 1.77 -11.92
N ILE A 7 -22.23 1.17 -11.40
CA ILE A 7 -22.23 -0.23 -10.96
C ILE A 7 -23.18 -0.41 -9.77
N LEU A 8 -23.07 0.46 -8.76
CA LEU A 8 -23.94 0.40 -7.57
C LEU A 8 -25.42 0.63 -7.88
N ASP A 9 -25.72 1.42 -8.90
CA ASP A 9 -27.08 1.61 -9.36
C ASP A 9 -27.70 0.34 -9.96
N GLN A 10 -26.87 -0.60 -10.41
CA GLN A 10 -27.30 -1.92 -10.88
C GLN A 10 -27.33 -2.97 -9.77
N VAL A 11 -26.34 -2.97 -8.87
CA VAL A 11 -26.18 -4.02 -7.85
C VAL A 11 -26.80 -3.66 -6.49
N GLY A 12 -27.28 -2.43 -6.32
CA GLY A 12 -27.84 -1.92 -5.07
C GLY A 12 -26.77 -1.42 -4.09
N SER A 13 -27.23 -1.05 -2.88
CA SER A 13 -26.39 -0.36 -1.90
C SER A 13 -25.24 -1.22 -1.36
N HIS A 14 -24.01 -0.72 -1.45
CA HIS A 14 -22.82 -1.40 -0.94
C HIS A 14 -21.85 -0.43 -0.24
N LYS A 15 -21.07 -0.99 0.69
CA LYS A 15 -19.93 -0.29 1.30
C LYS A 15 -18.81 -0.14 0.28
N VAL A 16 -18.31 1.08 0.11
CA VAL A 16 -17.15 1.36 -0.75
C VAL A 16 -16.09 2.09 0.04
N GLY A 17 -14.88 1.51 0.04
CA GLY A 17 -13.69 2.10 0.65
C GLY A 17 -13.17 3.29 -0.16
N LEU A 18 -12.91 4.40 0.52
CA LEU A 18 -12.40 5.63 -0.07
C LEU A 18 -11.12 6.06 0.67
N VAL A 19 -10.04 6.27 -0.07
CA VAL A 19 -8.78 6.79 0.47
C VAL A 19 -8.61 8.30 0.29
N VAL A 20 -9.55 8.93 -0.43
CA VAL A 20 -9.67 10.38 -0.61
C VAL A 20 -11.16 10.75 -0.55
N PRO A 21 -11.56 11.82 0.15
CA PRO A 21 -12.94 12.28 0.17
C PRO A 21 -13.47 12.57 -1.25
N PRO A 22 -14.73 12.20 -1.56
CA PRO A 22 -15.31 12.46 -2.86
C PRO A 22 -15.52 13.96 -3.05
N THR A 23 -15.14 14.48 -4.21
CA THR A 23 -15.37 15.88 -4.61
C THR A 23 -16.60 16.04 -5.51
N ILE A 24 -17.32 14.94 -5.76
CA ILE A 24 -18.52 14.89 -6.58
C ILE A 24 -19.65 14.23 -5.80
N GLU A 25 -20.89 14.49 -6.19
CA GLU A 25 -22.05 13.81 -5.63
C GLU A 25 -21.99 12.30 -5.93
N LEU A 26 -22.30 11.50 -4.91
CA LEU A 26 -22.30 10.04 -4.97
C LEU A 26 -23.72 9.51 -5.16
N SER A 27 -23.86 8.33 -5.75
CA SER A 27 -25.15 7.65 -5.81
C SER A 27 -25.68 7.38 -4.40
N LYS A 28 -27.00 7.37 -4.24
CA LYS A 28 -27.69 6.94 -3.01
C LYS A 28 -27.34 5.51 -2.57
N ASN A 29 -26.85 4.69 -3.50
CA ASN A 29 -26.42 3.31 -3.25
C ASN A 29 -24.97 3.24 -2.74
N PHE A 30 -24.27 4.37 -2.70
CA PHE A 30 -22.89 4.47 -2.24
C PHE A 30 -22.86 4.66 -0.72
N ILE A 31 -22.44 3.65 0.03
CA ILE A 31 -22.22 3.75 1.48
C ILE A 31 -20.72 3.99 1.69
N PRO A 32 -20.25 5.24 1.78
CA PRO A 32 -18.82 5.52 1.84
C PRO A 32 -18.25 5.05 3.18
N THR A 33 -17.12 4.36 3.12
CA THR A 33 -16.25 4.12 4.27
C THR A 33 -14.92 4.78 3.97
N LEU A 34 -14.56 5.80 4.73
CA LEU A 34 -13.26 6.44 4.59
C LEU A 34 -12.23 5.58 5.29
N SER A 35 -11.10 5.33 4.62
CA SER A 35 -9.90 4.81 5.24
C SER A 35 -8.76 5.74 4.87
N LEU A 36 -8.31 6.52 5.83
CA LEU A 36 -7.42 7.65 5.61
C LEU A 36 -6.10 7.40 6.30
N ALA A 37 -5.00 7.83 5.68
CA ALA A 37 -3.65 7.55 6.19
C ALA A 37 -3.43 8.06 7.63
N PHE A 38 -4.15 9.10 8.08
CA PHE A 38 -4.04 9.62 9.44
C PHE A 38 -4.70 8.73 10.50
N GLU A 39 -5.52 7.74 10.12
CA GLU A 39 -6.11 6.78 11.06
C GLU A 39 -5.03 5.98 11.78
N ILE A 40 -3.83 5.87 11.21
CA ILE A 40 -2.64 5.29 11.86
C ILE A 40 -2.24 6.03 13.15
N LEU A 41 -2.65 7.30 13.31
CA LEU A 41 -2.40 8.08 14.52
C LEU A 41 -3.35 7.69 15.66
N ASN A 42 -4.43 6.97 15.37
CA ASN A 42 -5.32 6.43 16.39
C ASN A 42 -4.65 5.20 17.02
N ASN A 43 -4.23 5.34 18.27
CA ASN A 43 -3.50 4.30 19.02
C ASN A 43 -4.26 2.96 19.18
N ASP A 44 -5.56 2.91 18.87
CA ASP A 44 -6.37 1.68 18.93
C ASP A 44 -5.97 0.64 17.86
N GLU A 45 -5.39 1.06 16.74
CA GLU A 45 -4.95 0.14 15.69
C GLU A 45 -3.58 -0.51 15.97
N SER A 46 -2.90 -0.09 17.05
CA SER A 46 -1.58 -0.59 17.43
C SER A 46 -1.53 -2.12 17.54
N LYS A 47 -2.61 -2.77 17.99
CA LYS A 47 -2.67 -4.24 18.09
C LYS A 47 -2.64 -4.92 16.72
N VAL A 48 -3.41 -4.43 15.76
CA VAL A 48 -3.46 -4.98 14.40
C VAL A 48 -2.13 -4.73 13.69
N LEU A 49 -1.61 -3.50 13.81
CA LEU A 49 -0.33 -3.12 13.21
C LEU A 49 0.82 -3.93 13.80
N ASN A 50 0.87 -4.12 15.12
CA ASN A 50 1.88 -4.94 15.77
C ASN A 50 1.77 -6.40 15.32
N HIS A 51 0.56 -6.95 15.30
CA HIS A 51 0.36 -8.32 14.86
C HIS A 51 0.80 -8.52 13.40
N ILE A 52 0.53 -7.56 12.50
CA ILE A 52 0.97 -7.66 11.10
C ILE A 52 2.49 -7.49 10.98
N TRP A 53 3.04 -6.39 11.49
CA TRP A 53 4.41 -5.97 11.17
C TRP A 53 5.47 -6.56 12.11
N GLN A 54 5.14 -6.85 13.36
CA GLN A 54 6.08 -7.37 14.36
C GLN A 54 5.99 -8.89 14.52
N GLU A 55 4.81 -9.49 14.28
CA GLU A 55 4.58 -10.92 14.49
C GLU A 55 4.43 -11.68 13.17
N PHE A 56 3.35 -11.43 12.42
CA PHE A 56 2.98 -12.17 11.22
C PHE A 56 4.03 -12.06 10.12
N LEU A 57 4.41 -10.84 9.72
CA LEU A 57 5.29 -10.64 8.58
C LEU A 57 6.69 -11.26 8.81
N PRO A 58 7.40 -10.97 9.91
CA PRO A 58 8.71 -11.58 10.17
C PRO A 58 8.65 -13.12 10.23
N GLU A 59 7.65 -13.66 10.93
CA GLU A 59 7.48 -15.10 11.07
C GLU A 59 7.11 -15.76 9.72
N SER A 60 6.28 -15.10 8.91
CA SER A 60 5.89 -15.58 7.59
C SER A 60 7.04 -15.63 6.59
N ILE A 61 7.97 -14.68 6.68
CA ILE A 61 9.22 -14.68 5.92
C ILE A 61 10.12 -15.82 6.41
N ARG A 62 10.30 -15.97 7.73
CA ARG A 62 11.13 -17.02 8.34
C ARG A 62 10.67 -18.43 7.96
N ARG A 63 9.36 -18.67 7.94
CA ARG A 63 8.75 -19.96 7.56
C ARG A 63 8.58 -20.15 6.05
N GLY A 64 8.91 -19.14 5.23
CA GLY A 64 8.84 -19.19 3.78
C GLY A 64 7.43 -19.10 3.17
N SER A 65 6.39 -18.86 3.98
CA SER A 65 5.01 -18.68 3.47
C SER A 65 4.80 -17.30 2.85
N PHE A 66 5.70 -16.36 3.10
CA PHE A 66 5.70 -15.03 2.50
C PHE A 66 7.05 -14.78 1.81
N GLN A 67 7.00 -14.49 0.50
CA GLN A 67 8.21 -14.28 -0.30
C GLN A 67 8.38 -12.81 -0.67
N LEU A 68 9.58 -12.27 -0.46
CA LEU A 68 9.92 -10.89 -0.80
C LEU A 68 10.19 -10.72 -2.30
N GLN A 69 9.14 -10.62 -3.09
CA GLN A 69 9.21 -10.38 -4.53
C GLN A 69 9.07 -8.87 -4.88
N PRO A 70 9.65 -8.40 -5.98
CA PRO A 70 10.67 -9.08 -6.82
C PRO A 70 11.97 -9.31 -6.04
N PRO A 71 12.90 -10.16 -6.52
CA PRO A 71 14.24 -10.26 -5.92
C PRO A 71 14.96 -8.91 -6.00
N PRO A 72 15.81 -8.58 -5.01
CA PRO A 72 16.51 -7.29 -5.01
C PRO A 72 17.62 -7.26 -6.06
N VAL A 73 17.85 -6.06 -6.61
CA VAL A 73 19.06 -5.72 -7.37
C VAL A 73 19.90 -4.80 -6.50
N ILE A 74 21.09 -5.25 -6.12
CA ILE A 74 22.02 -4.45 -5.32
C ILE A 74 22.67 -3.41 -6.22
N VAL A 75 22.50 -2.14 -5.89
CA VAL A 75 23.01 -1.02 -6.70
C VAL A 75 24.19 -0.30 -6.06
N GLY A 76 24.54 -0.60 -4.81
CA GLY A 76 25.71 -0.01 -4.17
C GLY A 76 25.86 -0.39 -2.70
N LYS A 77 26.91 0.13 -2.07
CA LYS A 77 27.24 -0.05 -0.67
C LYS A 77 27.60 1.28 0.02
N GLY A 78 26.83 1.64 1.03
CA GLY A 78 26.99 2.86 1.83
C GLY A 78 26.13 4.02 1.31
N HIS A 79 25.99 5.06 2.13
CA HIS A 79 25.10 6.18 1.85
C HIS A 79 25.42 6.95 0.56
N GLY A 80 26.70 6.94 0.12
CA GLY A 80 27.12 7.61 -1.11
C GLY A 80 26.44 7.09 -2.38
N ASP A 81 25.98 5.84 -2.36
CA ASP A 81 25.37 5.18 -3.53
C ASP A 81 23.85 5.36 -3.62
N ILE A 82 23.22 6.03 -2.63
CA ILE A 82 21.77 6.27 -2.62
C ILE A 82 21.34 7.04 -3.88
N GLN A 83 22.09 8.08 -4.27
CA GLN A 83 21.76 8.87 -5.44
C GLN A 83 21.79 8.02 -6.72
N GLN A 84 22.79 7.15 -6.86
CA GLN A 84 22.87 6.23 -8.00
C GLN A 84 21.66 5.28 -8.06
N GLY A 85 21.20 4.79 -6.91
CA GLY A 85 19.99 3.96 -6.83
C GLY A 85 18.73 4.71 -7.27
N LEU A 86 18.59 5.98 -6.86
CA LEU A 86 17.48 6.83 -7.28
C LEU A 86 17.53 7.16 -8.77
N ASP A 87 18.71 7.40 -9.33
CA ASP A 87 18.87 7.69 -10.75
C ASP A 87 18.47 6.48 -11.61
N LYS A 88 18.84 5.26 -11.18
CA LYS A 88 18.39 4.00 -11.81
C LYS A 88 16.86 3.81 -11.71
N LEU A 89 16.25 4.18 -10.59
CA LEU A 89 14.79 4.13 -10.45
C LEU A 89 14.11 5.11 -11.42
N ARG A 90 14.66 6.31 -11.57
CA ARG A 90 14.11 7.39 -12.43
C ARG A 90 14.20 7.09 -13.92
N SER A 91 15.16 6.27 -14.36
CA SER A 91 15.22 5.86 -15.77
C SER A 91 14.05 4.96 -16.21
N GLY A 92 13.19 4.58 -15.26
CA GLY A 92 12.02 3.74 -15.51
C GLY A 92 12.39 2.27 -15.39
N VAL A 93 11.83 1.61 -14.38
CA VAL A 93 12.01 0.17 -14.16
C VAL A 93 10.66 -0.48 -13.90
N SER A 94 10.39 -1.60 -14.59
CA SER A 94 9.16 -2.35 -14.40
C SER A 94 9.34 -3.31 -13.22
N GLY A 95 8.80 -2.92 -12.06
CA GLY A 95 8.71 -3.79 -10.89
C GLY A 95 10.06 -4.32 -10.41
N GLN A 96 11.11 -3.49 -10.39
CA GLN A 96 12.41 -3.84 -9.80
C GLN A 96 12.59 -3.22 -8.42
N LYS A 97 13.23 -3.97 -7.51
CA LYS A 97 13.56 -3.52 -6.15
C LYS A 97 15.06 -3.26 -6.06
N PHE A 98 15.46 -1.98 -6.05
CA PHE A 98 16.86 -1.60 -5.85
C PHE A 98 17.20 -1.46 -4.37
N ILE A 99 18.35 -2.03 -3.97
CA ILE A 99 18.84 -1.98 -2.59
C ILE A 99 20.25 -1.39 -2.58
N VAL A 100 20.47 -0.46 -1.66
CA VAL A 100 21.80 -0.02 -1.25
C VAL A 100 22.10 -0.68 0.09
N HIS A 101 23.17 -1.47 0.15
CA HIS A 101 23.60 -2.07 1.41
C HIS A 101 24.31 -1.01 2.25
N VAL A 102 23.80 -0.75 3.46
CA VAL A 102 24.45 0.17 4.40
C VAL A 102 25.09 -0.64 5.52
#